data_AF-A0A4P9Y9D2-F1
#
_entry.id   AF-A0A4P9Y9D2-F1
#
_cell.length_a   1.000
_cell.length_b   1.000
_cell.length_c   1.000
_cell.angle_alpha   90.00
_cell.angle_beta   90.00
_cell.angle_gamma   90.00
#
_symmetry.space_group_name_H-M   'P 1'
#
loop_
_entity.id
_entity.type
_entity.pdbx_description
1 polymer ?
#
loop_
_entity_poly.entity_id
_entity_poly.type
_entity_poly.pdbx_seq_one_letter_code
_entity_poly.pdbx_strand_id
1 'polypeptide(L)'
;MTSLPLHSLLDKASPPASFAETQRDPEEQDASLGLSSASKDYLAQLPAVLEDISTLLRNTPRDVLGEGSMVQVLSVCGRLQRPTDPWSSTIIAAQAHRILLTLAHDSSSIQSFVDPYIHQIIAQSLRPAFLHTMHPSIHPLTGRRVPWPKEKPSTFSMDQAWKDQYPGTTTLLEWVIDHLTPETLQNDLGSLLPMILTLLEDWEARFVLRALHILQHVLTLISPDLLVQRGIDLVLHQSLRSTCAYRSGSVHGPSILQTSVSLSLQCLSRARPLHPEDVWFRGVDSLYRRAILDNALFIGYDTNAQLALLVSMEQCITALDLPSIKYEKRSLTLLKDILDHASPPLLSPLFATLNTLLQVGYPRISTYAPLLFHLLTRGWLLLDKAQETLPLPRQIILHTSSLLHALSPDLWKSAMDEACRVQPILFTSLCQDTLLCLDASSIPLLSSYFTQIHLGPTVIIQRQACATHPPRRSKPMFLSEKLYGELQETWLHQRIPQLIARKIEQDYDIGGWTTF
;
A
#
# COMPACT_ATOMS: atom_id res chain seq x y z
N MET A 1 -31.56 -16.52 -42.27
CA MET A 1 -30.40 -16.10 -41.46
C MET A 1 -30.17 -17.19 -40.43
N THR A 2 -29.20 -18.07 -40.70
CA THR A 2 -28.77 -19.11 -39.76
C THR A 2 -28.08 -18.42 -38.60
N SER A 3 -28.64 -18.47 -37.39
CA SER A 3 -27.97 -17.95 -36.20
C SER A 3 -26.60 -18.61 -36.11
N LEU A 4 -25.55 -17.79 -36.10
CA LEU A 4 -24.23 -18.29 -35.74
C LEU A 4 -24.35 -18.92 -34.34
N PRO A 5 -23.78 -20.11 -34.09
CA PRO A 5 -23.81 -20.71 -32.77
C PRO A 5 -23.16 -19.73 -31.78
N LEU A 6 -23.77 -19.54 -30.60
CA LEU A 6 -23.31 -18.62 -29.54
C LEU A 6 -21.78 -18.68 -29.33
N HIS A 7 -21.21 -19.88 -29.38
CA HIS A 7 -19.76 -20.10 -29.30
C HIS A 7 -18.96 -19.29 -30.32
N SER A 8 -19.39 -19.24 -31.59
CA SER A 8 -18.69 -18.47 -32.63
C SER A 8 -18.75 -16.97 -32.39
N LEU A 9 -19.84 -16.47 -31.79
CA LEU A 9 -19.95 -15.06 -31.40
C LEU A 9 -19.04 -14.76 -30.19
N LEU A 10 -18.97 -15.66 -29.22
CA LEU A 10 -18.10 -15.52 -28.05
C LEU A 10 -16.61 -15.60 -28.40
N ASP A 11 -16.24 -16.44 -29.37
CA ASP A 11 -14.87 -16.49 -29.90
C ASP A 11 -14.50 -15.16 -30.57
N LYS A 12 -15.42 -14.59 -31.37
CA LYS A 12 -15.23 -13.28 -32.01
C LYS A 12 -15.20 -12.12 -31.00
N ALA A 13 -15.92 -12.25 -29.89
CA ALA A 13 -15.95 -11.25 -28.84
C ALA A 13 -14.74 -11.34 -27.90
N SER A 14 -14.03 -12.47 -27.87
CA SER A 14 -12.84 -12.64 -27.04
C SER A 14 -11.67 -11.82 -27.57
N PRO A 15 -10.90 -11.13 -26.69
CA PRO A 15 -9.74 -10.36 -27.11
C PRO A 15 -8.70 -11.23 -27.85
N PRO A 16 -8.32 -10.89 -29.11
CA PRO A 16 -7.33 -11.66 -29.86
C PRO A 16 -5.92 -11.50 -29.30
N ALA A 17 -5.07 -12.53 -29.48
CA ALA A 17 -3.67 -12.54 -29.05
C ALA A 17 -2.83 -11.36 -29.59
N SER A 18 -3.25 -10.70 -30.67
CA SER A 18 -2.59 -9.49 -31.20
C SER A 18 -2.54 -8.33 -30.20
N PHE A 19 -3.36 -8.35 -29.15
CA PHE A 19 -3.30 -7.37 -28.06
C PHE A 19 -2.15 -7.62 -27.06
N ALA A 20 -1.47 -8.77 -27.12
CA ALA A 20 -0.34 -9.09 -26.24
C ALA A 20 0.83 -8.09 -26.37
N GLU A 21 1.11 -7.63 -27.59
CA GLU A 21 2.18 -6.66 -27.83
C GLU A 21 1.85 -5.29 -27.23
N THR A 22 0.60 -4.83 -27.43
CA THR A 22 0.09 -3.56 -26.89
C THR A 22 -0.13 -3.57 -25.39
N GLN A 23 -0.08 -4.76 -24.79
CA GLN A 23 -0.05 -4.84 -23.36
C GLN A 23 1.29 -4.24 -22.90
N ARG A 24 2.46 -4.70 -23.35
CA ARG A 24 3.78 -4.32 -22.78
C ARG A 24 3.97 -2.81 -22.60
N ASP A 25 4.62 -2.41 -21.50
CA ASP A 25 4.70 -1.02 -21.02
C ASP A 25 5.15 -0.06 -22.16
N PRO A 26 4.39 1.02 -22.47
CA PRO A 26 4.68 1.93 -23.59
C PRO A 26 5.95 2.76 -23.38
N GLU A 27 6.62 2.67 -22.23
CA GLU A 27 7.96 3.24 -22.04
C GLU A 27 9.06 2.39 -22.69
N GLU A 28 8.82 1.09 -22.93
CA GLU A 28 9.73 0.21 -23.68
C GLU A 28 9.40 0.14 -25.17
N GLN A 29 8.20 0.56 -25.58
CA GLN A 29 7.77 0.57 -26.97
C GLN A 29 7.71 2.01 -27.47
N ASP A 30 8.35 2.29 -28.61
CA ASP A 30 8.13 3.55 -29.33
C ASP A 30 6.63 3.86 -29.37
N ALA A 31 6.20 4.99 -28.80
CA ALA A 31 4.80 5.44 -28.73
C ALA A 31 4.11 5.56 -30.12
N SER A 32 4.83 5.25 -31.20
CA SER A 32 4.39 5.16 -32.58
C SER A 32 3.83 3.79 -33.00
N LEU A 33 4.00 2.73 -32.19
CA LEU A 33 3.39 1.41 -32.45
C LEU A 33 1.90 1.45 -32.10
N GLY A 34 1.12 2.13 -32.97
CA GLY A 34 -0.33 2.11 -32.90
C GLY A 34 -0.87 0.68 -33.01
N LEU A 35 -2.11 0.49 -32.55
CA LEU A 35 -2.84 -0.78 -32.66
C LEU A 35 -2.68 -1.42 -34.06
N SER A 36 -2.40 -2.73 -34.08
CA SER A 36 -2.37 -3.51 -35.31
C SER A 36 -3.69 -3.35 -36.09
N SER A 37 -3.67 -3.55 -37.41
CA SER A 37 -4.90 -3.52 -38.23
C SER A 37 -5.95 -4.51 -37.68
N ALA A 38 -5.51 -5.72 -37.30
CA ALA A 38 -6.37 -6.73 -36.69
C ALA A 38 -7.03 -6.24 -35.38
N SER A 39 -6.28 -5.55 -34.52
CA SER A 39 -6.81 -4.98 -33.26
C SER A 39 -7.82 -3.86 -33.53
N LYS A 40 -7.60 -3.02 -34.55
CA LYS A 40 -8.54 -1.97 -34.96
C LYS A 40 -9.82 -2.58 -35.54
N ASP A 41 -9.69 -3.58 -36.41
CA ASP A 41 -10.83 -4.28 -37.01
C ASP A 41 -11.67 -4.99 -35.94
N TYR A 42 -11.02 -5.61 -34.94
CA TYR A 42 -11.70 -6.21 -33.79
C TYR A 42 -12.54 -5.16 -33.03
N LEU A 43 -11.96 -4.01 -32.66
CA LEU A 43 -12.68 -2.96 -31.93
C LEU A 43 -13.84 -2.38 -32.75
N ALA A 44 -13.70 -2.28 -34.07
CA ALA A 44 -14.76 -1.80 -34.95
C ALA A 44 -15.94 -2.79 -35.06
N GLN A 45 -15.67 -4.09 -35.03
CA GLN A 45 -16.69 -5.14 -35.18
C GLN A 45 -17.35 -5.52 -33.85
N LEU A 46 -16.63 -5.41 -32.73
CA LEU A 46 -17.07 -5.89 -31.43
C LEU A 46 -18.45 -5.36 -30.99
N PRO A 47 -18.82 -4.08 -31.18
CA PRO A 47 -20.15 -3.61 -30.80
C PRO A 47 -21.31 -4.32 -31.50
N ALA A 48 -21.12 -4.69 -32.78
CA ALA A 48 -22.12 -5.45 -33.53
C ALA A 48 -22.19 -6.89 -33.02
N VAL A 49 -21.04 -7.52 -32.73
CA VAL A 49 -20.98 -8.86 -32.15
C VAL A 49 -21.65 -8.92 -30.77
N LEU A 50 -21.46 -7.91 -29.92
CA LEU A 50 -22.12 -7.83 -28.61
C LEU A 50 -23.64 -7.63 -28.74
N GLU A 51 -24.11 -6.89 -29.75
CA GLU A 51 -25.55 -6.76 -30.02
C GLU A 51 -26.13 -8.10 -30.50
N ASP A 52 -25.43 -8.84 -31.36
CA ASP A 52 -25.83 -10.19 -31.78
C ASP A 52 -25.89 -11.16 -30.59
N ILE A 53 -24.92 -11.09 -29.67
CA ILE A 53 -24.96 -11.88 -28.42
C ILE A 53 -26.16 -11.46 -27.55
N SER A 54 -26.37 -10.16 -27.35
CA SER A 54 -27.49 -9.62 -26.58
C SER A 54 -28.85 -10.07 -27.14
N THR A 55 -29.04 -9.99 -28.46
CA THR A 55 -30.28 -10.42 -29.12
C THR A 55 -30.48 -11.93 -29.02
N LEU A 56 -29.42 -12.73 -29.19
CA LEU A 56 -29.49 -14.18 -29.03
C LEU A 56 -29.86 -14.58 -27.59
N LEU A 57 -29.25 -13.95 -26.59
CA LEU A 57 -29.52 -14.23 -25.17
C LEU A 57 -30.93 -13.81 -24.74
N ARG A 58 -31.49 -12.71 -25.28
CA ARG A 58 -32.89 -12.32 -25.02
C ARG A 58 -33.90 -13.32 -25.58
N ASN A 59 -33.56 -13.97 -26.69
CA ASN A 59 -34.43 -14.92 -27.36
C ASN A 59 -34.23 -16.37 -26.90
N THR A 60 -33.20 -16.65 -26.09
CA THR A 60 -32.87 -18.00 -25.63
C THR A 60 -33.22 -18.12 -24.15
N PRO A 61 -34.13 -19.03 -23.75
CA PRO A 61 -34.42 -19.25 -22.34
C PRO A 61 -33.16 -19.65 -21.57
N ARG A 62 -32.99 -19.14 -20.35
CA ARG A 62 -31.80 -19.42 -19.53
C ARG A 62 -31.56 -20.91 -19.30
N ASP A 63 -32.63 -21.68 -19.13
CA ASP A 63 -32.55 -23.14 -18.90
C ASP A 63 -32.00 -23.90 -20.12
N VAL A 64 -32.04 -23.29 -21.30
CA VAL A 64 -31.49 -23.84 -22.55
C VAL A 64 -30.01 -23.50 -22.68
N LEU A 65 -29.55 -22.41 -22.04
CA LEU A 65 -28.13 -22.07 -21.99
C LEU A 65 -27.43 -23.03 -21.01
N GLY A 66 -26.75 -24.03 -21.57
CA GLY A 66 -25.90 -24.91 -20.78
C GLY A 66 -24.91 -24.12 -19.92
N GLU A 67 -24.56 -24.66 -18.76
CA GLU A 67 -23.74 -24.00 -17.75
C GLU A 67 -22.39 -23.51 -18.32
N GLY A 68 -21.74 -24.32 -19.16
CA GLY A 68 -20.49 -23.94 -19.83
C GLY A 68 -20.65 -22.72 -20.75
N SER A 69 -21.77 -22.59 -21.47
CA SER A 69 -22.05 -21.41 -22.30
C SER A 69 -22.22 -20.17 -21.43
N MET A 70 -22.87 -20.30 -20.26
CA MET A 70 -23.02 -19.19 -19.31
C MET A 70 -21.66 -18.71 -18.79
N VAL A 71 -20.78 -19.64 -18.40
CA VAL A 71 -19.41 -19.34 -17.96
C VAL A 71 -18.62 -18.61 -19.04
N GLN A 72 -18.75 -19.02 -20.31
CA GLN A 72 -18.11 -18.34 -21.42
C GLN A 72 -18.65 -16.92 -21.64
N VAL A 73 -19.98 -16.73 -21.61
CA VAL A 73 -20.60 -15.39 -21.73
C VAL A 73 -20.12 -14.47 -20.62
N LEU A 74 -20.15 -14.94 -19.36
CA LEU A 74 -19.67 -14.19 -18.20
C LEU A 74 -18.18 -13.85 -18.33
N SER A 75 -17.36 -14.81 -18.77
CA SER A 75 -15.92 -14.61 -18.96
C SER A 75 -15.62 -13.55 -20.03
N VAL A 76 -16.32 -13.59 -21.17
CA VAL A 76 -16.18 -12.58 -22.24
C VAL A 76 -16.62 -11.21 -21.72
N CYS A 77 -17.79 -11.10 -21.10
CA CYS A 77 -18.29 -9.83 -20.58
C CYS A 77 -17.38 -9.25 -19.49
N GLY A 78 -16.82 -10.10 -18.63
CA GLY A 78 -15.87 -9.74 -17.59
C GLY A 78 -14.57 -9.13 -18.14
N ARG A 79 -14.01 -9.72 -19.21
CA ARG A 79 -12.80 -9.20 -19.89
C ARG A 79 -12.98 -7.80 -20.50
N LEU A 80 -14.23 -7.41 -20.77
CA LEU A 80 -14.57 -6.16 -21.45
C LEU A 80 -14.97 -5.03 -20.50
N GLN A 81 -15.07 -5.28 -19.18
CA GLN A 81 -15.60 -4.30 -18.22
C GLN A 81 -14.73 -3.05 -18.03
N ARG A 82 -13.44 -3.11 -18.34
CA ARG A 82 -12.49 -2.01 -18.09
C ARG A 82 -12.24 -1.20 -19.37
N PRO A 83 -12.76 0.05 -19.48
CA PRO A 83 -12.63 0.86 -20.70
C PRO A 83 -11.21 1.29 -21.04
N THR A 84 -10.29 1.22 -20.07
CA THR A 84 -8.89 1.63 -20.23
C THR A 84 -8.02 0.52 -20.80
N ASP A 85 -8.52 -0.71 -20.92
CA ASP A 85 -7.77 -1.79 -21.57
C ASP A 85 -7.77 -1.63 -23.10
N PRO A 86 -6.68 -2.02 -23.80
CA PRO A 86 -6.55 -1.86 -25.25
C PRO A 86 -7.65 -2.53 -26.10
N TRP A 87 -8.29 -3.59 -25.59
CA TRP A 87 -9.34 -4.35 -26.27
C TRP A 87 -10.76 -3.90 -25.87
N SER A 88 -10.91 -2.80 -25.13
CA SER A 88 -12.21 -2.28 -24.72
C SER A 88 -12.32 -0.76 -24.95
N SER A 89 -13.52 -0.25 -24.74
CA SER A 89 -13.84 1.18 -24.76
C SER A 89 -15.04 1.42 -23.85
N THR A 90 -15.38 2.68 -23.58
CA THR A 90 -16.57 3.02 -22.77
C THR A 90 -17.86 2.44 -23.36
N ILE A 91 -17.98 2.43 -24.70
CA ILE A 91 -19.15 1.88 -25.40
C ILE A 91 -19.19 0.35 -25.27
N ILE A 92 -18.06 -0.32 -25.50
CA ILE A 92 -17.93 -1.77 -25.41
C ILE A 92 -18.21 -2.25 -23.98
N ALA A 93 -17.60 -1.61 -22.98
CA ALA A 93 -17.82 -1.92 -21.57
C ALA A 93 -19.28 -1.73 -21.18
N ALA A 94 -19.93 -0.65 -21.62
CA ALA A 94 -21.35 -0.41 -21.37
C ALA A 94 -22.25 -1.48 -22.01
N GLN A 95 -21.95 -1.93 -23.23
CA GLN A 95 -22.69 -3.02 -23.88
C GLN A 95 -22.50 -4.36 -23.15
N ALA A 96 -21.26 -4.71 -22.80
CA ALA A 96 -20.97 -5.91 -22.02
C ALA A 96 -21.70 -5.89 -20.66
N HIS A 97 -21.70 -4.74 -19.98
CA HIS A 97 -22.45 -4.56 -18.73
C HIS A 97 -23.97 -4.71 -18.92
N ARG A 98 -24.54 -4.20 -20.04
CA ARG A 98 -25.96 -4.40 -20.36
C ARG A 98 -26.33 -5.86 -20.61
N ILE A 99 -25.43 -6.65 -21.20
CA ILE A 99 -25.62 -8.10 -21.34
C ILE A 99 -25.71 -8.75 -19.95
N LEU A 100 -24.79 -8.41 -19.03
CA LEU A 100 -24.83 -8.90 -17.65
C LEU A 100 -26.12 -8.52 -16.93
N LEU A 101 -26.59 -7.27 -17.06
CA LEU A 101 -27.87 -6.83 -16.49
C LEU A 101 -29.07 -7.58 -17.07
N THR A 102 -29.05 -7.87 -18.37
CA THR A 102 -30.11 -8.63 -19.03
C THR A 102 -30.16 -10.06 -18.50
N LEU A 103 -29.00 -10.69 -18.28
CA LEU A 103 -28.91 -12.03 -17.72
C LEU A 103 -29.29 -12.09 -16.24
N ALA A 104 -28.97 -11.03 -15.48
CA ALA A 104 -29.24 -10.93 -14.05
C ALA A 104 -30.66 -10.41 -13.72
N HIS A 105 -31.59 -10.31 -14.69
CA HIS A 105 -32.90 -9.67 -14.49
C HIS A 105 -33.75 -10.28 -13.36
N ASP A 106 -33.64 -11.59 -13.12
CA ASP A 106 -34.33 -12.29 -12.03
C ASP A 106 -33.57 -12.30 -10.70
N SER A 107 -32.36 -11.73 -10.68
CA SER A 107 -31.48 -11.74 -9.51
C SER A 107 -31.50 -10.40 -8.79
N SER A 108 -31.28 -10.42 -7.48
CA SER A 108 -31.24 -9.21 -6.65
C SER A 108 -30.10 -8.25 -7.03
N SER A 109 -29.01 -8.79 -7.58
CA SER A 109 -27.86 -8.03 -8.07
C SER A 109 -27.08 -8.86 -9.10
N ILE A 110 -26.20 -8.20 -9.85
CA ILE A 110 -25.24 -8.91 -10.72
C ILE A 110 -24.35 -9.84 -9.87
N GLN A 111 -23.97 -9.41 -8.66
CA GLN A 111 -23.16 -10.24 -7.77
C GLN A 111 -23.84 -11.55 -7.40
N SER A 112 -25.11 -11.51 -6.96
CA SER A 112 -25.86 -12.72 -6.61
C SER A 112 -26.11 -13.63 -7.81
N PHE A 113 -26.21 -13.06 -9.00
CA PHE A 113 -26.31 -13.81 -10.25
C PHE A 113 -24.99 -14.51 -10.63
N VAL A 114 -23.86 -13.82 -10.49
CA VAL A 114 -22.54 -14.30 -10.94
C VAL A 114 -21.91 -15.28 -9.96
N ASP A 115 -22.11 -15.09 -8.65
CA ASP A 115 -21.46 -15.86 -7.58
C ASP A 115 -21.49 -17.39 -7.78
N PRO A 116 -22.60 -18.03 -8.19
CA PRO A 116 -22.64 -19.48 -8.45
C PRO A 116 -21.70 -19.96 -9.56
N TYR A 117 -21.33 -19.09 -10.51
CA TYR A 117 -20.48 -19.43 -11.65
C TYR A 117 -19.00 -19.11 -11.42
N ILE A 118 -18.65 -18.39 -10.35
CA ILE A 118 -17.26 -17.93 -10.10
C ILE A 118 -16.28 -19.09 -10.06
N HIS A 119 -16.60 -20.16 -9.33
CA HIS A 119 -15.75 -21.35 -9.24
C HIS A 119 -15.40 -21.91 -10.63
N GLN A 120 -16.39 -21.95 -11.53
CA GLN A 120 -16.21 -22.46 -12.89
C GLN A 120 -15.46 -21.49 -13.79
N ILE A 121 -15.69 -20.18 -13.66
CA ILE A 121 -14.92 -19.15 -14.36
C ILE A 121 -13.44 -19.25 -13.96
N ILE A 122 -13.15 -19.44 -12.67
CA ILE A 122 -11.79 -19.64 -12.18
C ILE A 122 -11.20 -20.91 -12.79
N ALA A 123 -11.94 -22.03 -12.75
CA ALA A 123 -11.44 -23.32 -13.23
C ALA A 123 -11.25 -23.39 -14.75
N GLN A 124 -12.18 -22.82 -15.54
CA GLN A 124 -12.24 -22.97 -17.00
C GLN A 124 -11.56 -21.82 -17.75
N SER A 125 -11.54 -20.61 -17.19
CA SER A 125 -11.05 -19.41 -17.88
C SER A 125 -9.75 -18.88 -17.30
N LEU A 126 -9.64 -18.77 -15.97
CA LEU A 126 -8.46 -18.17 -15.33
C LEU A 126 -7.31 -19.17 -15.12
N ARG A 127 -7.56 -20.32 -14.48
CA ARG A 127 -6.53 -21.31 -14.17
C ARG A 127 -5.73 -21.76 -15.40
N PRO A 128 -6.33 -22.03 -16.58
CA PRO A 128 -5.57 -22.44 -17.76
C PRO A 128 -4.57 -21.38 -18.21
N ALA A 129 -4.90 -20.09 -18.09
CA ALA A 129 -4.01 -18.99 -18.46
C ALA A 129 -2.76 -18.92 -17.56
N PHE A 130 -2.90 -19.29 -16.28
CA PHE A 130 -1.81 -19.25 -15.29
C PHE A 130 -1.13 -20.59 -15.03
N LEU A 131 -1.52 -21.68 -15.70
CA LEU A 131 -1.11 -23.05 -15.36
C LEU A 131 0.42 -23.22 -15.23
N HIS A 132 1.19 -22.56 -16.11
CA HIS A 132 2.66 -22.63 -16.15
C HIS A 132 3.36 -21.55 -15.32
N THR A 133 2.61 -20.61 -14.75
CA THR A 133 3.13 -19.42 -14.05
C THR A 133 2.53 -19.28 -12.64
N MET A 134 1.86 -20.30 -12.12
CA MET A 134 1.32 -20.26 -10.76
C MET A 134 2.44 -20.13 -9.73
N HIS A 135 2.27 -19.18 -8.81
CA HIS A 135 3.25 -18.92 -7.77
C HIS A 135 3.44 -20.13 -6.81
N PRO A 136 4.70 -20.58 -6.54
CA PRO A 136 4.96 -21.83 -5.82
C PRO A 136 4.74 -21.78 -4.31
N SER A 137 4.58 -20.60 -3.72
CA SER A 137 4.49 -20.44 -2.25
C SER A 137 3.11 -20.73 -1.67
N ILE A 138 2.10 -21.03 -2.49
CA ILE A 138 0.74 -21.33 -2.06
C ILE A 138 0.28 -22.64 -2.68
N HIS A 139 -0.34 -23.50 -1.89
CA HIS A 139 -0.91 -24.74 -2.36
C HIS A 139 -2.24 -24.47 -3.10
N PRO A 140 -2.38 -24.82 -4.41
CA PRO A 140 -3.53 -24.40 -5.23
C PRO A 140 -4.91 -24.85 -4.72
N LEU A 141 -4.97 -26.01 -4.06
CA LEU A 141 -6.24 -26.56 -3.54
C LEU A 141 -6.61 -26.05 -2.14
N THR A 142 -5.62 -25.69 -1.31
CA THR A 142 -5.88 -25.40 0.11
C THR A 142 -5.68 -23.93 0.46
N GLY A 143 -4.99 -23.18 -0.42
CA GLY A 143 -4.58 -21.80 -0.16
C GLY A 143 -3.60 -21.66 1.00
N ARG A 144 -3.05 -22.76 1.52
CA ARG A 144 -2.06 -22.73 2.59
C ARG A 144 -0.69 -22.38 2.03
N ARG A 145 0.08 -21.64 2.82
CA ARG A 145 1.50 -21.43 2.58
C ARG A 145 2.25 -22.75 2.46
N VAL A 146 3.10 -22.84 1.43
CA VAL A 146 4.10 -23.90 1.28
C VAL A 146 5.38 -23.47 1.99
N PRO A 147 5.90 -24.20 3.00
CA PRO A 147 7.07 -23.79 3.77
C PRO A 147 8.35 -23.80 2.93
N TRP A 148 8.45 -24.74 1.99
CA TRP A 148 9.59 -24.92 1.08
C TRP A 148 9.08 -24.86 -0.36
N PRO A 149 8.83 -23.65 -0.90
CA PRO A 149 8.40 -23.52 -2.28
C PRO A 149 9.46 -24.14 -3.19
N LYS A 150 9.01 -24.84 -4.24
CA LYS A 150 9.92 -25.23 -5.33
C LYS A 150 10.55 -23.96 -5.90
N GLU A 151 11.81 -24.04 -6.32
CA GLU A 151 12.49 -22.93 -6.97
C GLU A 151 11.62 -22.39 -8.10
N LYS A 152 11.54 -21.05 -8.21
CA LYS A 152 10.81 -20.42 -9.30
C LYS A 152 11.48 -20.85 -10.60
N PRO A 153 10.72 -21.32 -11.60
CA PRO A 153 11.29 -21.67 -12.89
C PRO A 153 12.06 -20.47 -13.45
N SER A 154 13.24 -20.69 -14.04
CA SER A 154 14.01 -19.62 -14.69
C SER A 154 13.23 -18.93 -15.82
N THR A 155 12.18 -19.57 -16.34
CA THR A 155 11.27 -19.07 -17.37
C THR A 155 10.11 -18.21 -16.84
N PHE A 156 9.99 -18.01 -15.52
CA PHE A 156 8.88 -17.27 -14.89
C PHE A 156 8.66 -15.86 -15.46
N SER A 157 9.72 -15.26 -16.04
CA SER A 157 9.71 -13.90 -16.56
C SER A 157 9.52 -13.77 -18.08
N MET A 158 9.73 -14.83 -18.87
CA MET A 158 9.79 -14.71 -20.34
C MET A 158 8.57 -15.30 -21.09
N ASP A 159 8.03 -16.44 -20.63
CA ASP A 159 6.96 -17.15 -21.36
C ASP A 159 5.67 -17.18 -20.55
N GLN A 160 5.02 -16.02 -20.43
CA GLN A 160 3.81 -15.86 -19.62
C GLN A 160 2.55 -15.96 -20.51
N ALA A 161 2.03 -17.19 -20.67
CA ALA A 161 0.87 -17.46 -21.52
C ALA A 161 -0.34 -16.56 -21.23
N TRP A 162 -0.57 -16.15 -19.99
CA TRP A 162 -1.67 -15.24 -19.63
C TRP A 162 -1.54 -13.84 -20.24
N LYS A 163 -0.33 -13.37 -20.58
CA LYS A 163 -0.10 -12.13 -21.32
C LYS A 163 -0.25 -12.34 -22.82
N ASP A 164 0.40 -13.37 -23.33
CA ASP A 164 0.56 -13.54 -24.79
C ASP A 164 -0.66 -14.23 -25.44
N GLN A 165 -1.19 -15.28 -24.83
CA GLN A 165 -2.22 -16.13 -25.41
C GLN A 165 -3.63 -15.79 -24.91
N TYR A 166 -3.73 -15.17 -23.74
CA TYR A 166 -5.03 -14.89 -23.11
C TYR A 166 -5.21 -13.40 -22.72
N PRO A 167 -5.25 -12.46 -23.68
CA PRO A 167 -5.53 -11.07 -23.37
C PRO A 167 -6.88 -10.90 -22.65
N GLY A 168 -6.94 -9.96 -21.72
CA GLY A 168 -8.10 -9.79 -20.84
C GLY A 168 -8.10 -10.63 -19.57
N THR A 169 -7.18 -11.58 -19.40
CA THR A 169 -7.16 -12.46 -18.20
C THR A 169 -7.03 -11.68 -16.90
N THR A 170 -6.17 -10.64 -16.84
CA THR A 170 -6.05 -9.78 -15.66
C THR A 170 -7.35 -9.03 -15.36
N THR A 171 -8.05 -8.57 -16.39
CA THR A 171 -9.34 -7.88 -16.27
C THR A 171 -10.44 -8.82 -15.81
N LEU A 172 -10.44 -10.05 -16.31
CA LEU A 172 -11.33 -11.08 -15.83
C LEU A 172 -11.05 -11.43 -14.36
N LEU A 173 -9.78 -11.47 -13.94
CA LEU A 173 -9.42 -11.68 -12.54
C LEU A 173 -9.93 -10.54 -11.66
N GLU A 174 -9.69 -9.28 -12.03
CA GLU A 174 -10.23 -8.10 -11.34
C GLU A 174 -11.76 -8.20 -11.21
N TRP A 175 -12.44 -8.45 -12.33
CA TRP A 175 -13.90 -8.55 -12.36
C TRP A 175 -14.42 -9.70 -11.49
N VAL A 176 -13.77 -10.87 -11.51
CA VAL A 176 -14.11 -11.99 -10.62
C VAL A 176 -14.01 -11.57 -9.16
N ILE A 177 -12.91 -10.90 -8.78
CA ILE A 177 -12.68 -10.45 -7.40
C ILE A 177 -13.74 -9.42 -6.96
N ASP A 178 -14.13 -8.49 -7.83
CA ASP A 178 -15.17 -7.48 -7.55
C ASP A 178 -16.56 -8.10 -7.29
N HIS A 179 -16.79 -9.34 -7.74
CA HIS A 179 -18.05 -10.06 -7.58
C HIS A 179 -17.98 -11.16 -6.52
N LEU A 180 -16.87 -11.31 -5.79
CA LEU A 180 -16.74 -12.33 -4.76
C LEU A 180 -17.55 -12.00 -3.51
N THR A 181 -18.20 -13.02 -2.94
CA THR A 181 -18.62 -13.01 -1.54
C THR A 181 -17.49 -13.49 -0.63
N PRO A 182 -17.49 -13.18 0.68
CA PRO A 182 -16.50 -13.71 1.62
C PRO A 182 -16.46 -15.25 1.65
N GLU A 183 -17.61 -15.90 1.48
CA GLU A 183 -17.73 -17.37 1.45
C GLU A 183 -17.08 -17.97 0.21
N THR A 184 -17.42 -17.43 -0.98
CA THR A 184 -16.82 -17.85 -2.25
C THR A 184 -15.33 -17.58 -2.27
N LEU A 185 -14.89 -16.42 -1.76
CA LEU A 185 -13.47 -16.12 -1.60
C LEU A 185 -12.78 -17.19 -0.74
N GLN A 186 -13.32 -17.56 0.42
CA GLN A 186 -12.70 -18.57 1.30
C GLN A 186 -12.51 -19.94 0.61
N ASN A 187 -13.47 -20.33 -0.22
CA ASN A 187 -13.46 -21.59 -0.97
C ASN A 187 -12.44 -21.55 -2.12
N ASP A 188 -12.38 -20.43 -2.85
CA ASP A 188 -11.56 -20.31 -4.06
C ASP A 188 -10.21 -19.59 -3.85
N LEU A 189 -9.91 -19.14 -2.62
CA LEU A 189 -8.69 -18.40 -2.28
C LEU A 189 -7.42 -19.14 -2.70
N GLY A 190 -7.41 -20.48 -2.60
CA GLY A 190 -6.27 -21.29 -3.02
C GLY A 190 -5.96 -21.20 -4.52
N SER A 191 -6.98 -20.96 -5.34
CA SER A 191 -6.86 -20.78 -6.78
C SER A 191 -6.47 -19.35 -7.13
N LEU A 192 -7.10 -18.38 -6.46
CA LEU A 192 -6.99 -16.96 -6.77
C LEU A 192 -5.65 -16.38 -6.31
N LEU A 193 -5.22 -16.73 -5.09
CA LEU A 193 -4.03 -16.15 -4.48
C LEU A 193 -2.74 -16.39 -5.29
N PRO A 194 -2.46 -17.60 -5.84
CA PRO A 194 -1.32 -17.79 -6.73
C PRO A 194 -1.33 -16.85 -7.93
N MET A 195 -2.49 -16.59 -8.55
CA MET A 195 -2.60 -15.69 -9.70
C MET A 195 -2.32 -14.23 -9.31
N ILE A 196 -2.84 -13.80 -8.16
CA ILE A 196 -2.57 -12.45 -7.61
C ILE A 196 -1.07 -12.29 -7.32
N LEU A 197 -0.44 -13.30 -6.70
CA LEU A 197 0.99 -13.29 -6.41
C LEU A 197 1.84 -13.27 -7.69
N THR A 198 1.44 -14.01 -8.73
CA THR A 198 2.09 -13.96 -10.04
C THR A 198 2.08 -12.54 -10.62
N LEU A 199 0.96 -11.81 -10.50
CA LEU A 199 0.88 -10.43 -10.97
C LEU A 199 1.67 -9.44 -10.08
N LEU A 200 1.71 -9.64 -8.76
CA LEU A 200 2.48 -8.79 -7.82
C LEU A 200 3.99 -8.86 -8.04
N GLU A 201 4.46 -10.02 -8.50
CA GLU A 201 5.87 -10.29 -8.76
C GLU A 201 6.26 -10.09 -10.23
N ASP A 202 5.33 -9.56 -11.02
CA ASP A 202 5.59 -9.27 -12.42
C ASP A 202 6.60 -8.12 -12.58
N TRP A 203 7.39 -8.18 -13.65
CA TRP A 203 8.38 -7.15 -13.94
C TRP A 203 7.76 -5.90 -14.55
N GLU A 204 6.59 -5.99 -15.19
CA GLU A 204 5.88 -4.83 -15.72
C GLU A 204 5.06 -4.13 -14.63
N ALA A 205 5.24 -2.83 -14.49
CA ALA A 205 4.74 -2.06 -13.36
C ALA A 205 3.20 -2.01 -13.33
N ARG A 206 2.55 -1.90 -14.49
CA ARG A 206 1.09 -1.86 -14.60
C ARG A 206 0.40 -3.11 -14.07
N PHE A 207 0.96 -4.31 -14.25
CA PHE A 207 0.37 -5.54 -13.73
C PHE A 207 0.52 -5.63 -12.22
N VAL A 208 1.65 -5.18 -11.69
CA VAL A 208 1.87 -5.05 -10.25
C VAL A 208 0.86 -4.10 -9.63
N LEU A 209 0.64 -2.92 -10.24
CA LEU A 209 -0.34 -1.95 -9.75
C LEU A 209 -1.77 -2.51 -9.77
N ARG A 210 -2.14 -3.23 -10.83
CA ARG A 210 -3.41 -3.96 -10.91
C ARG A 210 -3.54 -5.00 -9.79
N ALA A 211 -2.50 -5.78 -9.55
CA ALA A 211 -2.47 -6.77 -8.49
C ALA A 211 -2.59 -6.15 -7.08
N LEU A 212 -2.00 -4.98 -6.86
CA LEU A 212 -2.17 -4.23 -5.62
C LEU A 212 -3.64 -3.80 -5.41
N HIS A 213 -4.32 -3.29 -6.44
CA HIS A 213 -5.75 -2.95 -6.34
C HIS A 213 -6.62 -4.18 -6.11
N ILE A 214 -6.34 -5.29 -6.80
CA ILE A 214 -7.01 -6.58 -6.54
C ILE A 214 -6.81 -7.00 -5.08
N LEU A 215 -5.57 -6.95 -4.60
CA LEU A 215 -5.24 -7.36 -3.25
C LEU A 215 -5.92 -6.47 -2.20
N GLN A 216 -6.03 -5.16 -2.47
CA GLN A 216 -6.78 -4.24 -1.61
C GLN A 216 -8.21 -4.72 -1.42
N HIS A 217 -8.91 -5.10 -2.49
CA HIS A 217 -10.27 -5.62 -2.41
C HIS A 217 -10.32 -6.95 -1.65
N VAL A 218 -9.41 -7.89 -1.96
CA VAL A 218 -9.31 -9.19 -1.27
C VAL A 218 -9.10 -9.00 0.24
N LEU A 219 -8.28 -8.05 0.67
CA LEU A 219 -8.04 -7.77 2.09
C LEU A 219 -9.28 -7.24 2.82
N THR A 220 -10.23 -6.63 2.12
CA THR A 220 -11.52 -6.21 2.71
C THR A 220 -12.47 -7.38 2.92
N LEU A 221 -12.41 -8.41 2.06
CA LEU A 221 -13.27 -9.58 2.09
C LEU A 221 -12.72 -10.70 3.01
N ILE A 222 -11.40 -10.86 3.11
CA ILE A 222 -10.78 -11.94 3.88
C ILE A 222 -10.85 -11.68 5.38
N SER A 223 -11.25 -12.68 6.16
CA SER A 223 -11.22 -12.59 7.63
C SER A 223 -9.77 -12.61 8.15
N PRO A 224 -9.46 -11.89 9.25
CA PRO A 224 -8.16 -11.96 9.92
C PRO A 224 -7.74 -13.40 10.28
N ASP A 225 -8.69 -14.21 10.75
CA ASP A 225 -8.44 -15.61 11.13
C ASP A 225 -7.98 -16.44 9.93
N LEU A 226 -8.67 -16.32 8.79
CA LEU A 226 -8.32 -17.08 7.59
C LEU A 226 -6.93 -16.69 7.07
N LEU A 227 -6.61 -15.40 7.14
CA LEU A 227 -5.32 -14.84 6.72
C LEU A 227 -4.17 -15.49 7.50
N VAL A 228 -4.27 -15.56 8.83
CA VAL A 228 -3.22 -16.11 9.70
C VAL A 228 -3.23 -17.64 9.72
N GLN A 229 -4.41 -18.28 9.80
CA GLN A 229 -4.53 -19.74 9.84
C GLN A 229 -3.96 -20.43 8.60
N ARG A 230 -4.07 -19.78 7.42
CA ARG A 230 -3.48 -20.30 6.18
C ARG A 230 -2.05 -19.83 5.94
N GLY A 231 -1.50 -18.98 6.81
CA GLY A 231 -0.16 -18.38 6.69
C GLY A 231 -0.03 -17.43 5.48
N ILE A 232 -1.16 -16.87 5.04
CA ILE A 232 -1.24 -15.99 3.86
C ILE A 232 -0.65 -14.62 4.18
N ASP A 233 -0.84 -14.13 5.41
CA ASP A 233 -0.18 -12.93 5.92
C ASP A 233 1.33 -12.93 5.67
N LEU A 234 2.00 -14.06 5.92
CA LEU A 234 3.45 -14.18 5.74
C LEU A 234 3.84 -14.17 4.27
N VAL A 235 3.05 -14.80 3.40
CA VAL A 235 3.29 -14.82 1.95
C VAL A 235 3.05 -13.43 1.37
N LEU A 236 1.94 -12.79 1.72
CA LEU A 236 1.62 -11.43 1.29
C LEU A 236 2.66 -10.43 1.79
N HIS A 237 3.07 -10.51 3.05
CA HIS A 237 4.11 -9.63 3.58
C HIS A 237 5.41 -9.79 2.80
N GLN A 238 5.80 -11.02 2.43
CA GLN A 238 7.01 -11.24 1.65
C GLN A 238 6.90 -10.70 0.22
N SER A 239 5.80 -10.96 -0.48
CA SER A 239 5.59 -10.47 -1.85
C SER A 239 5.42 -8.95 -1.90
N LEU A 240 4.63 -8.36 -0.99
CA LEU A 240 4.48 -6.91 -0.90
C LEU A 240 5.79 -6.21 -0.55
N ARG A 241 6.61 -6.83 0.29
CA ARG A 241 7.94 -6.30 0.62
C ARG A 241 8.85 -6.21 -0.61
N SER A 242 8.80 -7.19 -1.52
CA SER A 242 9.52 -7.07 -2.80
C SER A 242 8.90 -6.02 -3.71
N THR A 243 7.57 -5.90 -3.71
CA THR A 243 6.84 -4.88 -4.49
C THR A 243 7.13 -3.44 -4.01
N CYS A 244 7.51 -3.27 -2.74
CA CYS A 244 7.90 -1.97 -2.20
C CYS A 244 9.19 -1.43 -2.82
N ALA A 245 10.03 -2.23 -3.48
CA ALA A 245 11.24 -1.73 -4.14
C ALA A 245 10.85 -0.73 -5.25
N TYR A 246 11.37 0.49 -5.17
CA TYR A 246 11.06 1.53 -6.14
C TYR A 246 11.59 1.16 -7.53
N ARG A 247 10.75 1.36 -8.55
CA ARG A 247 11.05 1.07 -9.95
C ARG A 247 11.32 2.39 -10.69
N SER A 248 12.59 2.79 -10.70
CA SER A 248 13.02 4.00 -11.41
C SER A 248 12.66 3.92 -12.89
N GLY A 249 12.15 5.02 -13.45
CA GLY A 249 11.76 5.11 -14.86
C GLY A 249 10.30 4.81 -15.14
N SER A 250 9.61 4.03 -14.31
CA SER A 250 8.20 3.69 -14.51
C SER A 250 7.24 4.79 -14.03
N VAL A 251 6.31 5.23 -14.88
CA VAL A 251 5.20 6.12 -14.49
C VAL A 251 4.36 5.59 -13.32
N HIS A 252 4.30 4.27 -13.14
CA HIS A 252 3.57 3.62 -12.06
C HIS A 252 4.39 3.44 -10.77
N GLY A 253 5.70 3.66 -10.81
CA GLY A 253 6.61 3.46 -9.67
C GLY A 253 6.16 4.14 -8.38
N PRO A 254 5.80 5.44 -8.39
CA PRO A 254 5.30 6.14 -7.20
C PRO A 254 4.03 5.52 -6.62
N SER A 255 3.04 5.19 -7.47
CA SER A 255 1.79 4.56 -7.03
C SER A 255 2.00 3.15 -6.49
N ILE A 256 2.93 2.38 -7.06
CA ILE A 256 3.29 1.04 -6.57
C ILE A 256 3.91 1.14 -5.18
N LEU A 257 4.87 2.05 -4.96
CA LEU A 257 5.49 2.26 -3.66
C LEU A 257 4.44 2.61 -2.59
N GLN A 258 3.62 3.63 -2.86
CA GLN A 258 2.63 4.09 -1.89
C GLN A 258 1.58 3.02 -1.57
N THR A 259 1.03 2.38 -2.60
CA THR A 259 -0.02 1.37 -2.42
C THR A 259 0.54 0.11 -1.76
N SER A 260 1.76 -0.33 -2.11
CA SER A 260 2.38 -1.51 -1.49
C SER A 260 2.72 -1.31 -0.01
N VAL A 261 3.19 -0.12 0.39
CA VAL A 261 3.41 0.23 1.80
C VAL A 261 2.09 0.24 2.57
N SER A 262 1.07 0.92 2.04
CA SER A 262 -0.26 0.98 2.65
C SER A 262 -0.87 -0.40 2.85
N LEU A 263 -0.83 -1.26 1.82
CA LEU A 263 -1.35 -2.63 1.90
C LEU A 263 -0.53 -3.52 2.83
N SER A 264 0.79 -3.31 2.91
CA SER A 264 1.65 -4.01 3.86
C SER A 264 1.25 -3.69 5.30
N LEU A 265 1.03 -2.40 5.60
CA LEU A 265 0.56 -1.96 6.91
C LEU A 265 -0.85 -2.49 7.21
N GLN A 266 -1.76 -2.49 6.23
CA GLN A 266 -3.10 -3.05 6.38
C GLN A 266 -3.06 -4.55 6.68
N CYS A 267 -2.25 -5.31 5.94
CA CYS A 267 -2.07 -6.75 6.14
C CYS A 267 -1.52 -7.06 7.53
N LEU A 268 -0.45 -6.38 7.94
CA LEU A 268 0.14 -6.51 9.28
C LEU A 268 -0.84 -6.13 10.39
N SER A 269 -1.61 -5.06 10.20
CA SER A 269 -2.58 -4.59 11.20
C SER A 269 -3.75 -5.55 11.37
N ARG A 270 -4.23 -6.15 10.28
CA ARG A 270 -5.28 -7.19 10.33
C ARG A 270 -4.79 -8.47 11.01
N ALA A 271 -3.53 -8.85 10.79
CA ALA A 271 -2.94 -10.03 11.41
C ALA A 271 -2.53 -9.81 12.88
N ARG A 272 -2.37 -8.55 13.31
CA ARG A 272 -1.89 -8.17 14.65
C ARG A 272 -2.64 -8.84 15.82
N PRO A 273 -3.99 -8.92 15.87
CA PRO A 273 -4.68 -9.52 17.01
C PRO A 273 -4.38 -11.01 17.24
N LEU A 274 -3.88 -11.69 16.20
CA LEU A 274 -3.63 -13.13 16.19
C LEU A 274 -2.15 -13.48 16.31
N HIS A 275 -1.26 -12.50 16.18
CA HIS A 275 0.18 -12.67 16.32
C HIS A 275 0.71 -12.06 17.62
N PRO A 276 1.84 -12.59 18.13
CA PRO A 276 2.64 -11.88 19.12
C PRO A 276 3.02 -10.46 18.65
N GLU A 277 3.01 -9.47 19.57
CA GLU A 277 3.27 -8.06 19.22
C GLU A 277 4.61 -7.84 18.51
N ASP A 278 5.64 -8.63 18.87
CA ASP A 278 6.97 -8.55 18.29
C ASP A 278 6.99 -8.90 16.79
N VAL A 279 6.08 -9.75 16.31
CA VAL A 279 5.94 -10.06 14.87
C VAL A 279 5.49 -8.83 14.10
N TRP A 280 4.48 -8.11 14.62
CA TRP A 280 3.98 -6.89 14.02
C TRP A 280 5.06 -5.80 13.98
N PHE A 281 5.72 -5.55 15.11
CA PHE A 281 6.81 -4.56 15.18
C PHE A 281 7.94 -4.88 14.19
N ARG A 282 8.39 -6.14 14.11
CA ARG A 282 9.40 -6.56 13.13
C ARG A 282 8.94 -6.40 11.69
N GLY A 283 7.65 -6.60 11.43
CA GLY A 283 7.04 -6.39 10.12
C GLY A 283 7.07 -4.93 9.68
N VAL A 284 6.61 -4.01 10.55
CA VAL A 284 6.59 -2.57 10.25
C VAL A 284 8.02 -1.99 10.22
N ASP A 285 8.89 -2.39 11.15
CA ASP A 285 10.31 -2.05 11.14
C ASP A 285 11.02 -2.54 9.87
N SER A 286 10.66 -3.77 9.50
CA SER A 286 10.84 -4.43 8.21
C SER A 286 10.67 -3.53 7.01
N LEU A 287 9.44 -3.02 6.96
CA LEU A 287 8.90 -2.19 5.91
C LEU A 287 9.58 -0.82 5.90
N TYR A 288 9.73 -0.16 7.06
CA TYR A 288 10.37 1.14 7.14
C TYR A 288 11.79 1.12 6.56
N ARG A 289 12.60 0.14 6.96
CA ARG A 289 13.98 0.03 6.46
C ARG A 289 14.03 -0.17 4.95
N ARG A 290 13.29 -1.15 4.43
CA ARG A 290 13.39 -1.53 3.01
C ARG A 290 12.60 -0.62 2.07
N ALA A 291 11.37 -0.25 2.44
CA ALA A 291 10.51 0.53 1.58
C ALA A 291 10.80 2.03 1.66
N ILE A 292 11.36 2.53 2.77
CA ILE A 292 11.63 3.96 2.94
C ILE A 292 13.12 4.23 2.82
N LEU A 293 13.92 3.71 3.76
CA LEU A 293 15.34 4.09 3.84
C LEU A 293 16.16 3.57 2.66
N ASP A 294 15.95 2.32 2.25
CA ASP A 294 16.71 1.75 1.12
C ASP A 294 16.27 2.40 -0.21
N ASN A 295 14.97 2.65 -0.41
CA ASN A 295 14.45 3.29 -1.63
C ASN A 295 14.87 4.75 -1.79
N ALA A 296 15.08 5.48 -0.68
CA ALA A 296 15.55 6.86 -0.72
C ALA A 296 16.84 7.02 -1.54
N LEU A 297 17.68 5.98 -1.61
CA LEU A 297 18.92 5.97 -2.39
C LEU A 297 18.67 5.90 -3.90
N PHE A 298 17.52 5.39 -4.35
CA PHE A 298 17.23 5.11 -5.76
C PHE A 298 16.23 6.08 -6.40
N ILE A 299 15.46 6.82 -5.58
CA ILE A 299 14.42 7.74 -6.05
C ILE A 299 14.99 8.99 -6.72
N GLY A 300 16.19 9.43 -6.33
CA GLY A 300 16.83 10.61 -6.90
C GLY A 300 15.99 11.89 -6.70
N TYR A 301 15.82 12.68 -7.75
CA TYR A 301 15.11 13.97 -7.74
C TYR A 301 13.73 13.93 -8.41
N ASP A 302 13.19 12.74 -8.70
CA ASP A 302 11.82 12.63 -9.23
C ASP A 302 10.82 13.08 -8.16
N THR A 303 10.15 14.21 -8.43
CA THR A 303 9.19 14.82 -7.51
C THR A 303 8.04 13.88 -7.16
N ASN A 304 7.54 13.08 -8.11
CA ASN A 304 6.41 12.17 -7.84
C ASN A 304 6.85 11.01 -6.94
N ALA A 305 8.04 10.48 -7.18
CA ALA A 305 8.62 9.42 -6.36
C ALA A 305 8.98 9.90 -4.95
N GLN A 306 9.52 11.12 -4.80
CA GLN A 306 9.74 11.75 -3.49
C GLN A 306 8.42 11.97 -2.73
N LEU A 307 7.37 12.40 -3.42
CA LEU A 307 6.02 12.52 -2.86
C LEU A 307 5.52 11.18 -2.30
N ALA A 308 5.61 10.11 -3.11
CA ALA A 308 5.22 8.77 -2.69
C ALA A 308 6.05 8.25 -1.50
N LEU A 309 7.35 8.54 -1.47
CA LEU A 309 8.25 8.19 -0.36
C LEU A 309 7.84 8.90 0.93
N LEU A 310 7.59 10.20 0.89
CA LEU A 310 7.19 11.00 2.05
C LEU A 310 5.87 10.51 2.65
N VAL A 311 4.85 10.29 1.81
CA VAL A 311 3.56 9.76 2.28
C VAL A 311 3.73 8.36 2.89
N SER A 312 4.53 7.51 2.27
CA SER A 312 4.81 6.16 2.77
C SER A 312 5.59 6.19 4.10
N MET A 313 6.52 7.14 4.23
CA MET A 313 7.33 7.36 5.42
C MET A 313 6.47 7.82 6.59
N GLU A 314 5.57 8.78 6.38
CA GLU A 314 4.61 9.24 7.39
C GLU A 314 3.74 8.09 7.91
N GLN A 315 3.17 7.28 7.01
CA GLN A 315 2.37 6.11 7.38
C GLN A 315 3.15 5.13 8.26
N CYS A 316 4.41 4.86 7.91
CA CYS A 316 5.23 3.94 8.67
C CYS A 316 5.70 4.51 10.01
N ILE A 317 6.01 5.81 10.10
CA ILE A 317 6.34 6.46 11.39
C ILE A 317 5.12 6.39 12.31
N THR A 318 3.94 6.72 11.79
CA THR A 318 2.67 6.62 12.54
C THR A 318 2.42 5.21 13.02
N ALA A 319 2.66 4.20 12.16
CA ALA A 319 2.49 2.80 12.53
C ALA A 319 3.55 2.32 13.52
N LEU A 320 4.81 2.76 13.41
CA LEU A 320 5.86 2.38 14.36
C LEU A 320 5.68 3.03 15.73
N ASP A 321 5.14 4.25 15.78
CA ASP A 321 5.08 5.08 16.98
C ASP A 321 6.48 5.20 17.63
N LEU A 322 6.60 5.20 18.96
CA LEU A 322 7.87 5.36 19.71
C LEU A 322 9.08 4.56 19.12
N PRO A 323 8.95 3.29 18.69
CA PRO A 323 10.01 2.58 17.96
C PRO A 323 10.64 3.30 16.76
N SER A 324 9.96 4.26 16.14
CA SER A 324 10.49 5.05 15.03
C SER A 324 11.65 5.98 15.44
N ILE A 325 11.77 6.29 16.74
CA ILE A 325 12.82 7.18 17.29
C ILE A 325 14.23 6.70 16.92
N LYS A 326 14.46 5.39 16.83
CA LYS A 326 15.78 4.86 16.44
C LYS A 326 16.19 5.23 15.00
N TYR A 327 15.22 5.64 14.17
CA TYR A 327 15.45 6.11 12.81
C TYR A 327 15.52 7.63 12.69
N GLU A 328 15.19 8.38 13.74
CA GLU A 328 15.02 9.84 13.73
C GLU A 328 16.16 10.57 13.00
N LYS A 329 17.42 10.29 13.33
CA LYS A 329 18.57 10.90 12.64
C LYS A 329 18.55 10.68 11.13
N ARG A 330 18.31 9.44 10.69
CA ARG A 330 18.27 9.08 9.26
C ARG A 330 17.06 9.70 8.58
N SER A 331 15.91 9.66 9.24
CA SER A 331 14.66 10.27 8.80
C SER A 331 14.83 11.77 8.58
N LEU A 332 15.36 12.50 9.55
CA LEU A 332 15.59 13.95 9.43
C LEU A 332 16.64 14.29 8.37
N THR A 333 17.69 13.47 8.23
CA THR A 333 18.71 13.68 7.18
C THR A 333 18.07 13.52 5.79
N LEU A 334 17.25 12.49 5.61
CA LEU A 334 16.50 12.27 4.38
C LEU A 334 15.55 13.44 4.07
N LEU A 335 14.78 13.90 5.05
CA LEU A 335 13.90 15.06 4.87
C LEU A 335 14.68 16.31 4.46
N LYS A 336 15.87 16.53 5.03
CA LYS A 336 16.75 17.63 4.65
C LYS A 336 17.22 17.48 3.20
N ASP A 337 17.68 16.31 2.82
CA ASP A 337 18.21 16.06 1.48
C ASP A 337 17.11 16.26 0.42
N ILE A 338 15.87 15.83 0.70
CA ILE A 338 14.71 16.12 -0.15
C ILE A 338 14.44 17.63 -0.19
N LEU A 339 14.41 18.31 0.96
CA LEU A 339 14.10 19.75 1.04
C LEU A 339 15.11 20.63 0.28
N ASP A 340 16.40 20.27 0.33
CA ASP A 340 17.45 21.05 -0.33
C ASP A 340 17.24 21.13 -1.85
N HIS A 341 16.58 20.13 -2.43
CA HIS A 341 16.24 20.03 -3.85
C HIS A 341 14.72 20.08 -4.13
N ALA A 342 13.90 20.41 -3.13
CA ALA A 342 12.45 20.30 -3.22
C ALA A 342 11.84 21.36 -4.14
N SER A 343 10.83 20.93 -4.89
CA SER A 343 9.83 21.79 -5.53
C SER A 343 8.68 22.13 -4.56
N PRO A 344 7.91 23.21 -4.77
CA PRO A 344 6.82 23.61 -3.87
C PRO A 344 5.80 22.49 -3.52
N PRO A 345 5.41 21.58 -4.43
CA PRO A 345 4.50 20.48 -4.12
C PRO A 345 4.98 19.52 -3.02
N LEU A 346 6.29 19.43 -2.78
CA LEU A 346 6.88 18.55 -1.77
C LEU A 346 6.79 19.13 -0.35
N LEU A 347 6.60 20.44 -0.20
CA LEU A 347 6.64 21.10 1.11
C LEU A 347 5.57 20.56 2.05
N SER A 348 4.32 20.42 1.59
CA SER A 348 3.22 19.93 2.44
C SER A 348 3.46 18.50 2.98
N PRO A 349 3.71 17.47 2.13
CA PRO A 349 4.02 16.12 2.61
C PRO A 349 5.29 16.04 3.46
N LEU A 350 6.31 16.83 3.13
CA LEU A 350 7.57 16.85 3.87
C LEU A 350 7.37 17.34 5.30
N PHE A 351 6.66 18.47 5.47
CA PHE A 351 6.38 19.00 6.79
C PHE A 351 5.30 18.22 7.54
N ALA A 352 4.36 17.55 6.86
CA ALA A 352 3.47 16.57 7.48
C ALA A 352 4.28 15.41 8.09
N THR A 353 5.20 14.83 7.30
CA THR A 353 6.10 13.77 7.78
C THR A 353 6.97 14.24 8.94
N LEU A 354 7.50 15.47 8.87
CA LEU A 354 8.26 16.09 9.95
C LEU A 354 7.43 16.22 11.22
N ASN A 355 6.20 16.74 11.13
CA ASN A 355 5.30 16.89 12.28
C ASN A 355 5.02 15.56 12.95
N THR A 356 4.73 14.51 12.17
CA THR A 356 4.54 13.16 12.69
C THR A 356 5.79 12.66 13.42
N LEU A 357 6.98 12.93 12.86
CA LEU A 357 8.25 12.60 13.53
C LEU A 357 8.46 13.41 14.82
N LEU A 358 8.09 14.71 14.86
CA LEU A 358 8.22 15.53 16.07
C LEU A 358 7.29 15.05 17.18
N GLN A 359 6.06 14.66 16.83
CA GLN A 359 5.06 14.17 17.78
C GLN A 359 5.52 12.88 18.46
N VAL A 360 6.13 11.98 17.68
CA VAL A 360 6.62 10.69 18.20
C VAL A 360 8.00 10.81 18.86
N GLY A 361 8.87 11.67 18.32
CA GLY A 361 10.28 11.81 18.70
C GLY A 361 10.59 12.88 19.75
N TYR A 362 9.56 13.52 20.33
CA TYR A 362 9.73 14.65 21.24
C TYR A 362 10.81 14.49 22.33
N PRO A 363 11.06 13.31 22.95
CA PRO A 363 12.03 13.20 24.03
C PRO A 363 13.49 13.46 23.61
N ARG A 364 13.81 13.32 22.31
CA ARG A 364 15.20 13.42 21.80
C ARG A 364 15.42 14.56 20.81
N ILE A 365 14.36 15.29 20.53
CA ILE A 365 14.28 16.23 19.42
C ILE A 365 15.30 17.39 19.51
N SER A 366 15.64 17.80 20.73
CA SER A 366 16.63 18.83 21.03
C SER A 366 18.02 18.47 20.51
N THR A 367 18.35 17.17 20.43
CA THR A 367 19.63 16.67 19.88
C THR A 367 19.79 17.02 18.41
N TYR A 368 18.67 17.14 17.68
CA TYR A 368 18.64 17.43 16.25
C TYR A 368 18.21 18.86 15.93
N ALA A 369 18.22 19.76 16.93
CA ALA A 369 17.77 21.13 16.77
C ALA A 369 18.39 21.86 15.55
N PRO A 370 19.71 21.79 15.27
CA PRO A 370 20.27 22.44 14.08
C PRO A 370 19.63 21.97 12.76
N LEU A 371 19.33 20.67 12.66
CA LEU A 371 18.72 20.07 11.49
C LEU A 371 17.25 20.47 11.34
N LEU A 372 16.52 20.50 12.46
CA LEU A 372 15.12 20.95 12.50
C LEU A 372 14.98 22.42 12.12
N PHE A 373 15.89 23.28 12.57
CA PHE A 373 15.90 24.69 12.18
C PHE A 373 16.29 24.89 10.72
N HIS A 374 17.24 24.09 10.19
CA HIS A 374 17.51 24.09 8.75
C HIS A 374 16.24 23.74 7.95
N LEU A 375 15.55 22.67 8.33
CA LEU A 375 14.28 22.28 7.69
C LEU A 375 13.26 23.41 7.72
N LEU A 376 13.01 23.98 8.90
CA LEU A 376 12.02 25.04 9.10
C LEU A 376 12.35 26.30 8.29
N THR A 377 13.58 26.81 8.43
CA THR A 377 13.99 28.07 7.79
C THR A 377 14.07 27.93 6.27
N ARG A 378 14.60 26.80 5.77
CA ARG A 378 14.65 26.53 4.33
C ARG A 378 13.26 26.33 3.73
N GLY A 379 12.38 25.61 4.40
CA GLY A 379 11.01 25.41 3.96
C GLY A 379 10.23 26.72 3.87
N TRP A 380 10.36 27.59 4.88
CA TRP A 380 9.76 28.92 4.87
C TRP A 380 10.29 29.78 3.72
N LEU A 381 11.61 29.75 3.47
CA LEU A 381 12.22 30.45 2.34
C LEU A 381 11.72 29.95 0.99
N LEU A 382 11.54 28.63 0.83
CA LEU A 382 10.99 28.05 -0.41
C LEU A 382 9.54 28.46 -0.63
N LEU A 383 8.74 28.50 0.44
CA LEU A 383 7.35 28.95 0.40
C LEU A 383 7.23 30.43 -0.02
N ASP A 384 8.07 31.30 0.54
CA ASP A 384 8.12 32.73 0.17
C ASP A 384 8.53 32.91 -1.30
N LYS A 385 9.58 32.20 -1.74
CA LYS A 385 10.06 32.24 -3.13
C LYS A 385 9.03 31.75 -4.14
N ALA A 386 8.21 30.77 -3.77
CA ALA A 386 7.17 30.27 -4.66
C ALA A 386 6.11 31.36 -4.96
N GLN A 387 6.07 32.47 -4.19
CA GLN A 387 5.02 33.50 -4.24
C GLN A 387 3.60 32.91 -4.18
N GLU A 388 3.52 31.65 -3.73
CA GLU A 388 2.34 30.84 -3.79
C GLU A 388 1.53 31.12 -2.54
N THR A 389 0.31 31.59 -2.73
CA THR A 389 -0.71 31.68 -1.68
C THR A 389 -1.22 30.28 -1.31
N LEU A 390 -0.34 29.30 -1.11
CA LEU A 390 -0.76 27.97 -0.66
C LEU A 390 -0.96 28.04 0.86
N PRO A 391 -2.21 28.08 1.35
CA PRO A 391 -2.47 28.22 2.78
C PRO A 391 -1.99 26.99 3.55
N LEU A 392 -2.02 25.81 2.91
CA LEU A 392 -1.76 24.55 3.57
C LEU A 392 -0.28 24.34 3.96
N PRO A 393 0.72 24.45 3.07
CA PRO A 393 2.13 24.39 3.46
C PRO A 393 2.49 25.44 4.51
N ARG A 394 1.95 26.66 4.40
CA ARG A 394 2.14 27.72 5.40
C ARG A 394 1.64 27.27 6.77
N GLN A 395 0.40 26.79 6.86
CA GLN A 395 -0.20 26.31 8.10
C GLN A 395 0.59 25.14 8.71
N ILE A 396 1.04 24.18 7.89
CA ILE A 396 1.81 23.04 8.37
C ILE A 396 3.17 23.48 8.92
N ILE A 397 3.88 24.39 8.23
CA ILE A 397 5.17 24.94 8.71
C ILE A 397 4.98 25.74 10.01
N LEU A 398 3.93 26.56 10.10
CA LEU A 398 3.60 27.30 11.32
C LEU A 398 3.28 26.35 12.49
N HIS A 399 2.58 25.25 12.21
CA HIS A 399 2.34 24.21 13.19
C HIS A 399 3.65 23.54 13.64
N THR A 400 4.54 23.19 12.71
CA THR A 400 5.88 22.66 13.02
C THR A 400 6.67 23.63 13.90
N SER A 401 6.69 24.91 13.54
CA SER A 401 7.36 25.97 14.31
C SER A 401 6.79 26.07 15.73
N SER A 402 5.46 26.02 15.86
CA SER A 402 4.75 26.08 17.14
C SER A 402 5.07 24.87 18.02
N LEU A 403 5.13 23.67 17.43
CA LEU A 403 5.55 22.45 18.12
C LEU A 403 7.00 22.56 18.62
N LEU A 404 7.92 23.04 17.78
CA LEU A 404 9.32 23.25 18.19
C LEU A 404 9.45 24.28 19.30
N HIS A 405 8.70 25.39 19.24
CA HIS A 405 8.65 26.38 20.32
C HIS A 405 8.11 25.78 21.62
N ALA A 406 7.02 25.00 21.55
CA ALA A 406 6.44 24.35 22.72
C ALA A 406 7.38 23.29 23.34
N LEU A 407 8.12 22.56 22.52
CA LEU A 407 9.04 21.50 22.97
C LEU A 407 10.39 22.04 23.45
N SER A 408 10.86 23.17 22.92
CA SER A 408 12.19 23.72 23.21
C SER A 408 12.26 25.24 22.94
N PRO A 409 11.65 26.07 23.80
CA PRO A 409 11.48 27.51 23.55
C PRO A 409 12.82 28.26 23.43
N ASP A 410 13.81 27.92 24.25
CA ASP A 410 15.12 28.59 24.23
C ASP A 410 15.90 28.32 22.94
N LEU A 411 15.88 27.05 22.48
CA LEU A 411 16.50 26.64 21.22
C LEU A 411 15.80 27.31 20.04
N TRP A 412 14.45 27.33 20.05
CA TRP A 412 13.66 27.99 19.03
C TRP A 412 13.96 29.47 18.95
N LYS A 413 13.95 30.17 20.10
CA LYS A 413 14.22 31.60 20.17
C LYS A 413 15.62 31.93 19.67
N SER A 414 16.64 31.21 20.14
CA SER A 414 18.03 31.42 19.69
C SER A 414 18.18 31.23 18.18
N ALA A 415 17.52 30.23 17.59
CA ALA A 415 17.59 29.98 16.16
C ALA A 415 16.83 31.01 15.33
N MET A 416 15.65 31.45 15.79
CA MET A 416 14.88 32.51 15.14
C MET A 416 15.59 33.87 15.23
N ASP A 417 16.24 34.19 16.35
CA ASP A 417 17.03 35.41 16.50
C ASP A 417 18.21 35.44 15.51
N GLU A 418 18.81 34.29 15.20
CA GLU A 418 19.85 34.18 14.17
C GLU A 418 19.27 34.29 12.76
N ALA A 419 18.16 33.61 12.47
CA ALA A 419 17.48 33.68 11.17
C ALA A 419 17.01 35.12 10.85
N CYS A 420 16.44 35.81 11.83
CA CYS A 420 16.03 37.22 11.74
C CYS A 420 17.23 38.16 11.51
N ARG A 421 18.43 37.83 12.01
CA ARG A 421 19.64 38.61 11.70
C ARG A 421 20.05 38.49 10.23
N VAL A 422 19.84 37.32 9.62
CA VAL A 422 20.20 37.08 8.21
C VAL A 422 19.15 37.64 7.25
N GLN A 423 17.85 37.43 7.51
CA GLN A 423 16.73 37.95 6.71
C GLN A 423 15.58 38.46 7.60
N PRO A 424 15.66 39.73 8.08
CA PRO A 424 14.74 40.24 9.09
C PRO A 424 13.28 40.20 8.67
N ILE A 425 12.96 40.67 7.45
CA ILE A 425 11.58 40.80 6.99
C ILE A 425 10.89 39.44 6.91
N LEU A 426 11.59 38.44 6.34
CA LEU A 426 11.03 37.12 6.09
C LEU A 426 10.81 36.31 7.38
N PHE A 427 11.77 36.35 8.31
CA PHE A 427 11.66 35.53 9.53
C PHE A 427 10.92 36.23 10.67
N THR A 428 10.79 37.57 10.63
CA THR A 428 9.91 38.28 11.57
C THR A 428 8.45 37.87 11.37
N SER A 429 7.99 37.68 10.12
CA SER A 429 6.64 37.20 9.86
C SER A 429 6.43 35.78 10.39
N LEU A 430 7.37 34.87 10.16
CA LEU A 430 7.33 33.51 10.72
C LEU A 430 7.21 33.53 12.24
N CYS A 431 8.00 34.36 12.92
CA CYS A 431 7.96 34.48 14.38
C CYS A 431 6.59 35.00 14.87
N GLN A 432 6.09 36.08 14.26
CA GLN A 432 4.80 36.67 14.61
C GLN A 432 3.66 35.68 14.39
N ASP A 433 3.63 35.03 13.22
CA ASP A 433 2.61 34.04 12.88
C ASP A 433 2.67 32.82 13.83
N THR A 434 3.87 32.35 14.19
CA THR A 434 4.04 31.24 15.14
C THR A 434 3.49 31.60 16.51
N LEU A 435 3.80 32.80 17.02
CA LEU A 435 3.30 33.27 18.31
C LEU A 435 1.78 33.46 18.31
N LEU A 436 1.21 33.99 17.22
CA LEU A 436 -0.24 34.09 17.04
C LEU A 436 -0.93 32.72 17.05
N CYS A 437 -0.30 31.70 16.48
CA CYS A 437 -0.80 30.31 16.53
C CYS A 437 -0.78 29.71 17.94
N LEU A 438 0.12 30.17 18.83
CA LEU A 438 0.20 29.71 20.22
C LEU A 438 -0.83 30.40 21.13
N ASP A 439 -1.11 31.69 20.90
CA ASP A 439 -2.06 32.49 21.67
C ASP A 439 -3.52 32.12 21.35
N ALA A 440 -3.78 31.63 20.14
CA ALA A 440 -5.05 31.01 19.79
C ALA A 440 -5.17 29.69 20.57
N SER A 441 -5.85 29.73 21.72
CA SER A 441 -6.11 28.66 22.70
C SER A 441 -6.93 27.46 22.16
N SER A 442 -6.76 27.12 20.90
CA SER A 442 -7.28 25.96 20.21
C SER A 442 -6.14 25.30 19.41
N ILE A 443 -5.30 24.56 20.13
CA ILE A 443 -4.71 23.33 19.58
C ILE A 443 -5.57 22.18 20.15
N PRO A 444 -6.76 21.86 19.59
CA PRO A 444 -7.51 20.68 20.02
C PRO A 444 -6.72 19.39 19.73
N LEU A 445 -5.67 19.46 18.91
CA LEU A 445 -4.88 18.32 18.45
C LEU A 445 -3.87 17.79 19.46
N LEU A 446 -3.52 18.51 20.53
CA LEU A 446 -2.62 17.95 21.56
C LEU A 446 -3.41 17.25 22.67
N SER A 447 -4.51 17.81 23.19
CA SER A 447 -5.25 17.17 24.30
C SER A 447 -6.25 16.09 23.86
N SER A 448 -6.88 16.20 22.68
CA SER A 448 -7.75 15.14 22.17
C SER A 448 -6.98 13.88 21.78
N TYR A 449 -5.72 14.02 21.31
CA TYR A 449 -4.86 12.89 20.97
C TYR A 449 -4.31 12.14 22.17
N PHE A 450 -3.98 12.82 23.28
CA PHE A 450 -3.65 12.13 24.54
C PHE A 450 -4.82 11.29 25.10
N THR A 451 -6.05 11.55 24.64
CA THR A 451 -7.25 10.84 25.10
C THR A 451 -7.78 9.81 24.08
N GLN A 452 -7.33 9.86 22.81
CA GLN A 452 -7.89 9.04 21.71
C GLN A 452 -6.99 7.91 21.19
N ILE A 453 -5.96 7.51 21.94
CA ILE A 453 -5.34 6.18 21.76
C ILE A 453 -6.26 5.12 22.42
N HIS A 454 -7.44 4.93 21.82
CA HIS A 454 -8.27 3.74 22.00
C HIS A 454 -8.56 3.16 20.61
N LEU A 455 -7.88 2.06 20.30
CA LEU A 455 -8.21 1.17 19.18
C LEU A 455 -9.62 0.58 19.41
N GLY A 456 -10.59 0.92 18.54
CA GLY A 456 -11.78 0.10 18.28
C GLY A 456 -12.81 -0.08 19.43
N PRO A 457 -13.99 -0.65 19.14
CA PRO A 457 -15.15 -0.57 20.01
C PRO A 457 -14.98 -1.39 21.29
N THR A 458 -15.15 -0.71 22.41
CA THR A 458 -15.13 -1.22 23.78
C THR A 458 -16.15 -2.34 23.97
N VAL A 459 -15.66 -3.58 24.09
CA VAL A 459 -16.34 -4.59 24.90
C VAL A 459 -16.29 -4.07 26.35
N ILE A 460 -17.45 -3.67 26.86
CA ILE A 460 -17.63 -3.36 28.28
C ILE A 460 -17.47 -4.68 29.04
N ILE A 461 -16.24 -5.00 29.45
CA ILE A 461 -16.03 -6.03 30.47
C ILE A 461 -16.24 -5.34 31.83
N GLN A 462 -17.44 -5.49 32.36
CA GLN A 462 -17.70 -5.33 33.79
C GLN A 462 -16.67 -6.17 34.54
N ARG A 463 -15.84 -5.50 35.35
CA ARG A 463 -15.01 -6.15 36.38
C ARG A 463 -15.95 -6.80 37.40
N GLN A 464 -16.29 -8.06 37.19
CA GLN A 464 -16.67 -8.94 38.28
C GLN A 464 -15.38 -9.48 38.92
N ALA A 465 -15.26 -9.23 40.21
CA ALA A 465 -14.18 -9.72 41.04
C ALA A 465 -14.18 -11.26 41.05
N CYS A 466 -13.08 -11.88 40.68
CA CYS A 466 -12.73 -13.20 41.17
C CYS A 466 -11.21 -13.29 41.35
N ALA A 467 -10.82 -13.66 42.55
CA ALA A 467 -9.46 -13.71 43.04
C ALA A 467 -8.64 -14.87 42.44
N THR A 468 -7.33 -14.74 42.59
CA THR A 468 -6.24 -15.74 42.48
C THR A 468 -5.39 -15.73 41.19
N HIS A 469 -4.25 -15.01 41.32
CA HIS A 469 -2.99 -14.89 40.55
C HIS A 469 -2.83 -15.36 39.09
N PRO A 470 -2.29 -14.45 38.24
CA PRO A 470 -1.30 -14.79 37.22
C PRO A 470 -0.01 -13.90 37.30
N PRO A 471 1.11 -14.29 36.62
CA PRO A 471 2.42 -13.65 36.79
C PRO A 471 2.49 -12.27 36.12
N ARG A 472 3.17 -11.33 36.78
CA ARG A 472 3.42 -9.98 36.27
C ARG A 472 4.40 -10.03 35.09
N ARG A 473 3.97 -9.67 33.89
CA ARG A 473 4.86 -9.23 32.80
C ARG A 473 4.87 -7.71 32.78
N SER A 474 6.05 -7.12 32.98
CA SER A 474 6.30 -5.68 32.98
C SER A 474 6.30 -5.10 31.55
N LYS A 475 5.80 -3.86 31.42
CA LYS A 475 6.01 -3.01 30.22
C LYS A 475 7.51 -2.73 30.04
N PRO A 476 8.00 -2.53 28.80
CA PRO A 476 9.35 -2.02 28.59
C PRO A 476 9.47 -0.64 29.26
N MET A 477 10.38 -0.52 30.23
CA MET A 477 10.72 0.75 30.86
C MET A 477 11.94 1.31 30.12
N PHE A 478 11.80 2.50 29.54
CA PHE A 478 12.95 3.30 29.13
C PHE A 478 13.60 3.85 30.41
N LEU A 479 14.87 3.53 30.65
CA LEU A 479 15.63 4.08 31.77
C LEU A 479 15.90 5.57 31.49
N SER A 480 15.52 6.44 32.41
CA SER A 480 15.90 7.86 32.33
C SER A 480 17.42 7.99 32.39
N GLU A 481 17.97 9.05 31.79
CA GLU A 481 19.41 9.31 31.75
C GLU A 481 20.06 9.29 33.14
N LYS A 482 19.33 9.79 34.15
CA LYS A 482 19.72 9.72 35.56
C LYS A 482 19.80 8.28 36.08
N LEU A 483 18.78 7.45 35.83
CA LEU A 483 18.75 6.07 36.29
C LEU A 483 19.77 5.20 35.54
N TYR A 484 20.04 5.53 34.28
CA TYR A 484 21.10 4.92 33.49
C TYR A 484 22.47 5.26 34.06
N GLY A 485 22.73 6.51 34.43
CA GLY A 485 23.96 6.92 35.12
C GLY A 485 24.15 6.18 36.45
N GLU A 486 23.10 6.06 37.26
CA GLU A 486 23.13 5.31 38.53
C GLU A 486 23.42 3.80 38.30
N LEU A 487 22.85 3.20 37.26
CA LEU A 487 23.13 1.81 36.86
C LEU A 487 24.57 1.64 36.36
N GLN A 488 25.06 2.57 35.55
CA GLN A 488 26.43 2.56 35.04
C GLN A 488 27.46 2.66 36.18
N GLU A 489 27.23 3.54 37.16
CA GLU A 489 28.04 3.61 38.38
C GLU A 489 28.02 2.28 39.15
N THR A 490 26.85 1.66 39.27
CA THR A 490 26.70 0.36 39.95
C THR A 490 27.46 -0.75 39.22
N TRP A 491 27.45 -0.77 37.88
CA TRP A 491 28.18 -1.75 37.06
C TRP A 491 29.69 -1.62 37.18
N LEU A 492 30.19 -0.38 37.21
CA LEU A 492 31.60 -0.09 37.42
C LEU A 492 32.08 -0.59 38.80
N HIS A 493 31.25 -0.45 39.83
CA HIS A 493 31.54 -0.97 41.16
C HIS A 493 31.48 -2.50 41.24
N GLN A 494 30.57 -3.14 40.48
CA GLN A 494 30.38 -4.60 40.50
C GLN A 494 31.33 -5.37 39.56
N ARG A 495 32.29 -4.71 38.90
CA ARG A 495 33.26 -5.32 37.96
C ARG A 495 32.59 -6.17 36.88
N ILE A 496 31.48 -5.69 36.32
CA ILE A 496 30.83 -6.37 35.19
C ILE A 496 31.83 -6.45 34.02
N PRO A 497 32.01 -7.62 33.38
CA PRO A 497 32.91 -7.76 32.24
C PRO A 497 32.60 -6.73 31.15
N GLN A 498 33.64 -6.07 30.65
CA GLN A 498 33.55 -4.94 29.71
C GLN A 498 32.76 -5.27 28.44
N LEU A 499 32.75 -6.53 28.02
CA LEU A 499 31.99 -7.03 26.88
C LEU A 499 30.47 -7.04 27.12
N ILE A 500 30.05 -7.30 28.36
CA ILE A 500 28.63 -7.26 28.78
C ILE A 500 28.17 -5.81 28.92
N ALA A 501 28.99 -4.94 29.52
CA ALA A 501 28.70 -3.51 29.62
C ALA A 501 28.54 -2.86 28.23
N ARG A 502 29.41 -3.18 27.26
CA ARG A 502 29.30 -2.69 25.88
C ARG A 502 28.06 -3.20 25.16
N LYS A 503 27.66 -4.46 25.41
CA LYS A 503 26.44 -5.01 24.82
C LYS A 503 25.20 -4.34 25.39
N ILE A 504 25.20 -4.06 26.69
CA ILE A 504 24.17 -3.29 27.37
C ILE A 504 24.08 -1.85 26.83
N GLU A 505 25.21 -1.17 26.65
CA GLU A 505 25.28 0.16 26.02
C GLU A 505 24.71 0.15 24.60
N GLN A 506 25.09 -0.84 23.79
CA GLN A 506 24.57 -1.02 22.44
C GLN A 506 23.05 -1.26 22.43
N ASP A 507 22.54 -2.09 23.35
CA ASP A 507 21.10 -2.39 23.45
C ASP A 507 20.31 -1.19 24.03
N TYR A 508 20.93 -0.36 24.88
CA TYR A 508 20.37 0.90 25.38
C TYR A 508 20.25 1.95 24.27
N ASP A 509 21.29 2.14 23.45
CA ASP A 509 21.26 3.06 22.31
C ASP A 509 20.23 2.66 21.23
N ILE A 510 19.88 1.37 21.17
CA ILE A 510 18.88 0.80 20.26
C ILE A 510 17.47 0.74 20.92
N GLY A 511 17.35 1.08 22.21
CA GLY A 511 16.08 1.23 22.92
C GLY A 511 15.38 -0.08 23.32
N GLY A 512 16.12 -1.18 23.54
CA GLY A 512 15.53 -2.49 23.83
C GLY A 512 15.98 -3.07 25.18
N TRP A 513 15.08 -3.10 26.17
CA TRP A 513 15.19 -4.00 27.32
C TRP A 513 13.91 -4.81 27.47
N THR A 514 14.05 -6.13 27.57
CA THR A 514 13.05 -7.00 28.19
C THR A 514 13.69 -7.61 29.44
N THR A 515 13.12 -7.33 30.60
CA THR A 515 13.51 -7.99 31.86
C THR A 515 12.88 -9.38 31.90
N PHE A 516 13.67 -10.41 32.21
CA PHE A 516 13.21 -11.77 32.49
C PHE A 516 12.75 -11.92 33.94
#